data_AF-A0ABD0TFM8-F1
#
_entry.id   AF-A0ABD0TFM8-F1
#
_cell.length_a   1.000
_cell.length_b   1.000
_cell.length_c   1.000
_cell.angle_alpha   90.00
_cell.angle_beta   90.00
_cell.angle_gamma   90.00
#
_symmetry.space_group_name_H-M   'P 1'
#
loop_
_entity.id
_entity.type
_entity.pdbx_description
1 polymer ?
#
loop_
_entity_poly.entity_id
_entity_poly.type
_entity_poly.pdbx_seq_one_letter_code
_entity_poly.pdbx_strand_id
1 'polypeptide(L)' 'MSALKTTFVLLLIAFAMVIVTDAAHVGPCDQVCSRIVPERHECCRSHGYRGYRNCRGGRMDCY' A
#
# COMPACT_ATOMS: atom_id res chain seq x y z
N MET A 1 -10.13 0.18 37.21
CA MET A 1 -9.10 -0.66 36.54
C MET A 1 -9.48 -1.14 35.13
N SER A 2 -10.75 -1.14 34.72
CA SER A 2 -11.14 -1.66 33.39
C SER A 2 -11.02 -0.66 32.22
N ALA A 3 -11.22 0.64 32.46
CA ALA A 3 -11.25 1.64 31.39
C ALA A 3 -9.89 1.82 30.69
N LEU A 4 -8.79 1.87 31.44
CA LEU A 4 -7.44 2.03 30.86
C LEU A 4 -7.08 0.86 29.93
N LYS A 5 -7.46 -0.36 30.31
CA LYS A 5 -7.17 -1.57 29.54
C LYS A 5 -7.95 -1.57 28.22
N THR A 6 -9.21 -1.16 28.23
CA THR A 6 -10.01 -1.07 27.00
C THR A 6 -9.53 0.06 26.10
N THR A 7 -9.14 1.22 26.65
CA THR A 7 -8.58 2.31 25.82
C THR A 7 -7.27 1.92 25.18
N PHE A 8 -6.40 1.23 25.91
CA PHE A 8 -5.10 0.78 25.40
C PHE A 8 -5.26 -0.25 24.26
N VAL A 9 -6.21 -1.19 24.41
CA VAL A 9 -6.54 -2.16 23.35
C VAL A 9 -7.08 -1.47 22.10
N LEU A 10 -7.97 -0.48 22.25
CA LEU A 10 -8.49 0.29 21.11
C LEU A 10 -7.38 1.07 20.40
N LEU A 11 -6.43 1.63 21.15
CA LEU A 11 -5.26 2.32 20.60
C LEU A 11 -4.36 1.38 19.80
N LEU A 12 -4.12 0.17 20.29
CA LEU A 12 -3.34 -0.84 19.58
C LEU A 12 -4.03 -1.28 18.27
N ILE A 13 -5.35 -1.43 18.28
CA ILE A 13 -6.13 -1.77 17.08
C ILE A 13 -6.05 -0.62 16.05
N ALA A 14 -6.19 0.63 16.50
CA ALA A 14 -6.06 1.79 15.62
C ALA A 14 -4.66 1.88 14.99
N PHE A 15 -3.59 1.66 15.76
CA PHE A 15 -2.22 1.62 15.24
C PHE A 15 -1.98 0.46 14.27
N ALA A 16 -2.55 -0.72 14.53
CA ALA A 16 -2.43 -1.86 13.65
C ALA A 16 -3.05 -1.58 12.26
N MET A 17 -4.17 -0.86 12.19
CA MET A 17 -4.79 -0.49 10.91
C MET A 17 -3.93 0.46 10.07
N VAL A 18 -3.03 1.24 10.68
CA VAL A 18 -2.13 2.16 9.96
C VAL A 18 -0.96 1.41 9.30
N ILE A 19 -0.61 0.20 9.78
CA ILE A 19 0.58 -0.53 9.32
C ILE A 19 0.28 -1.47 8.13
N VAL A 20 -0.99 -1.74 7.83
CA VAL A 20 -1.38 -2.58 6.70
C VAL A 20 -1.21 -1.80 5.39
N THR A 21 0.03 -1.69 4.92
CA THR A 21 0.35 -1.37 3.51
C THR A 21 0.15 -2.64 2.68
N ASP A 22 -1.11 -3.05 2.54
CA ASP A 22 -1.45 -4.17 1.67
C ASP A 22 -1.21 -3.74 0.22
N ALA A 23 -0.50 -4.58 -0.52
CA ALA A 23 -0.15 -4.24 -1.89
C ALA A 23 -1.40 -4.32 -2.76
N ALA A 24 -1.86 -3.19 -3.26
CA ALA A 24 -3.06 -3.13 -4.08
C ALA A 24 -2.70 -3.11 -5.56
N HIS A 25 -3.54 -3.78 -6.34
CA HIS A 25 -3.43 -3.75 -7.78
C HIS A 25 -3.91 -2.41 -8.35
N VAL A 26 -3.12 -1.80 -9.23
CA VAL A 26 -3.44 -0.53 -9.89
C VAL A 26 -3.49 -0.74 -11.39
N GLY A 27 -4.68 -1.04 -11.91
CA GLY A 27 -4.91 -1.33 -13.34
C GLY A 27 -4.32 -0.30 -14.32
N PRO A 28 -4.42 1.02 -14.07
CA PRO A 28 -3.76 2.01 -14.93
C PRO A 28 -2.23 1.85 -15.03
N CYS A 29 -1.58 1.34 -13.98
CA CYS A 29 -0.13 1.17 -13.95
C CYS A 29 0.35 -0.11 -14.66
N ASP A 30 -0.54 -1.00 -15.08
CA ASP A 30 -0.19 -2.23 -15.82
C ASP A 30 0.56 -1.92 -17.12
N GLN A 31 0.18 -0.83 -17.79
CA GLN A 31 0.84 -0.37 -19.02
C GLN A 31 2.28 0.11 -18.77
N VAL A 32 2.58 0.49 -17.53
CA VAL A 32 3.89 0.99 -17.07
C VAL A 32 4.76 -0.15 -16.57
N CYS A 33 4.24 -1.38 -16.45
CA CYS A 33 5.06 -2.52 -16.03
C CYS A 33 6.22 -2.85 -16.98
N SER A 34 6.13 -2.51 -18.27
CA SER A 34 7.21 -2.67 -19.24
C SER A 34 8.24 -1.53 -19.21
N ARG A 35 7.92 -0.42 -18.52
CA ARG A 35 8.73 0.79 -18.41
C ARG A 35 9.80 0.67 -17.33
N ILE A 36 10.64 1.70 -17.18
CA ILE A 36 11.71 1.70 -16.19
C ILE A 36 11.16 1.79 -14.75
N VAL A 37 11.94 1.26 -13.81
CA VAL A 37 11.64 1.25 -12.36
C VAL A 37 11.14 2.60 -11.81
N PRO A 38 11.77 3.76 -12.10
CA PRO A 38 11.28 5.04 -11.57
C PRO A 38 9.90 5.43 -12.12
N GLU A 39 9.58 5.15 -13.39
CA GLU A 39 8.24 5.40 -13.96
C GLU A 39 7.17 4.56 -13.23
N ARG A 40 7.50 3.33 -12.82
CA ARG A 40 6.59 2.49 -12.03
C ARG A 40 6.32 3.09 -10.65
N HIS A 41 7.36 3.57 -9.96
CA HIS A 41 7.20 4.27 -8.68
C HIS A 41 6.37 5.55 -8.82
N GLU A 42 6.58 6.32 -9.88
CA GLU A 42 5.81 7.53 -10.19
C GLU A 42 4.32 7.19 -10.36
N CYS A 43 4.01 6.14 -11.13
CA CYS A 43 2.65 5.71 -11.37
C CYS A 43 1.93 5.37 -10.05
N CYS A 44 2.50 4.49 -9.23
CA CYS A 44 1.93 4.18 -7.92
C CYS A 44 1.75 5.43 -7.04
N ARG A 45 2.75 6.33 -6.99
CA ARG A 45 2.67 7.57 -6.22
C ARG A 45 1.55 8.50 -6.68
N SER A 46 1.31 8.60 -7.98
CA SER A 46 0.20 9.38 -8.54
C SER A 46 -1.17 8.83 -8.15
N HIS A 47 -1.25 7.54 -7.81
CA HIS A 47 -2.47 6.86 -7.35
C HIS A 47 -2.59 6.77 -5.82
N GLY A 48 -1.75 7.48 -5.07
CA GLY A 48 -1.80 7.54 -3.59
C GLY A 48 -1.04 6.43 -2.88
N TYR A 49 -0.30 5.60 -3.62
CA TYR A 49 0.52 4.53 -3.07
C TYR A 49 1.94 5.02 -2.79
N ARG A 50 2.64 4.38 -1.85
CA ARG A 50 4.02 4.74 -1.50
C ARG A 50 5.00 4.46 -2.65
N GLY A 51 4.71 3.46 -3.48
CA GLY A 51 5.55 3.08 -4.61
C GLY A 51 5.16 1.75 -5.24
N TYR A 52 5.86 1.36 -6.31
CA TYR A 52 5.64 0.04 -6.90
C TYR A 52 6.21 -1.05 -6.00
N ARG A 53 5.52 -2.20 -6.00
CA ARG A 53 5.98 -3.42 -5.34
C ARG A 53 6.51 -4.40 -6.35
N ASN A 54 5.67 -4.79 -7.30
CA ASN A 54 6.01 -5.80 -8.29
C ASN A 54 5.15 -5.65 -9.54
N CYS A 55 5.68 -6.19 -10.63
CA CYS A 55 4.97 -6.40 -11.88
C CYS A 55 5.02 -7.89 -12.20
N ARG A 56 3.87 -8.58 -12.27
CA ARG A 56 3.79 -10.01 -12.63
C ARG A 56 2.83 -10.18 -13.79
N GLY A 57 3.32 -10.69 -14.92
CA GLY A 57 2.49 -10.92 -16.11
C GLY A 57 1.82 -9.65 -16.66
N GLY A 58 2.46 -8.48 -16.50
CA GLY A 58 1.89 -7.19 -16.87
C GLY A 58 0.97 -6.56 -15.81
N ARG A 59 0.68 -7.27 -14.72
CA ARG A 59 -0.11 -6.76 -13.59
C ARG A 59 0.77 -6.05 -12.57
N MET A 60 0.48 -4.78 -12.29
CA MET A 60 1.20 -3.95 -11.33
C MET A 60 0.52 -3.95 -9.96
N ASP A 61 1.31 -4.20 -8.92
CA ASP A 61 0.92 -4.04 -7.53
C ASP A 61 1.73 -2.89 -6.88
N CYS A 62 1.04 -2.04 -6.12
CA CYS A 62 1.57 -0.85 -5.46
C CYS A 62 1.40 -0.95 -3.94
N TYR A 63 2.33 -0.38 -3.17
CA TYR A 63 2.33 -0.36 -1.69
C TYR A 63 1.48 0.74 -1.08
#